data_AF-F6J3B6-F1
#
_entry.id   AF-F6J3B6-F1
#
_cell.length_a   1.000
_cell.length_b   1.000
_cell.length_c   1.000
_cell.angle_alpha   90.00
_cell.angle_beta   90.00
_cell.angle_gamma   90.00
#
_symmetry.space_group_name_H-M   'P 1'
#
loop_
_entity.id
_entity.type
_entity.pdbx_description
1 polymer ?
#
loop_
_entity_poly.entity_id
_entity_poly.type
_entity_poly.pdbx_seq_one_letter_code
_entity_poly.pdbx_strand_id
1 'polypeptide(L)'
;LRKTFNLNSLKYDKPQVLNILLYAGTEGKPHTRPARRYLSYPNCGLPHSFGRYEHHLMMNLMICKTSWFSMLPDRICGEKLEKMHGTPENTIYVIWLMGPETSSRMFYTLTAYDRYYIQSRSVIRKTRNFFLSQQPKDFLNHENDYLMLRHEEAMDLMNGEGDELNQTSYIKLELFLHEEPKLVSFPTHLFPTPMMSDTIRIFPLSFKAINVLPPKMMTKQNWKRAIRMSRKGPV
;
A
#
# COMPACT_ATOMS: atom_id res chain seq x y z
N LEU A 1 -13.14 1.99 10.65
CA LEU A 1 -13.65 3.34 10.33
C LEU A 1 -14.54 3.25 9.09
N ARG A 2 -15.69 3.94 9.08
CA ARG A 2 -16.55 4.13 7.90
C ARG A 2 -16.63 5.62 7.59
N LYS A 3 -16.44 6.01 6.33
CA LYS A 3 -16.46 7.43 5.93
C LYS A 3 -17.03 7.59 4.52
N THR A 4 -17.70 8.70 4.26
CA THR A 4 -18.02 9.16 2.90
C THR A 4 -17.20 10.40 2.57
N PHE A 5 -16.82 10.54 1.31
CA PHE A 5 -16.06 11.71 0.83
C PHE A 5 -16.44 12.04 -0.62
N ASN A 6 -16.36 13.33 -0.96
CA ASN A 6 -16.74 13.86 -2.27
C ASN A 6 -15.50 14.18 -3.11
N LEU A 7 -15.38 13.54 -4.27
CA LEU A 7 -14.24 13.71 -5.18
C LEU A 7 -14.16 15.09 -5.83
N ASN A 8 -15.30 15.76 -6.01
CA ASN A 8 -15.37 17.10 -6.63
C ASN A 8 -14.78 18.19 -5.72
N SER A 9 -14.69 17.92 -4.41
CA SER A 9 -14.08 18.83 -3.44
C SER A 9 -12.55 18.77 -3.41
N LEU A 10 -11.95 17.80 -4.09
CA LEU A 10 -10.51 17.56 -4.04
C LEU A 10 -9.76 18.54 -4.93
N LYS A 11 -8.67 19.10 -4.39
CA LYS A 11 -7.76 19.95 -5.15
C LYS A 11 -6.80 19.08 -5.94
N TYR A 12 -6.58 19.46 -7.19
CA TYR A 12 -5.64 18.77 -8.06
C TYR A 12 -4.21 18.86 -7.52
N ASP A 13 -3.50 17.73 -7.54
CA ASP A 13 -2.10 17.55 -7.14
C ASP A 13 -1.75 18.11 -5.75
N LYS A 14 -2.74 18.07 -4.83
CA LYS A 14 -2.56 18.47 -3.44
C LYS A 14 -3.01 17.32 -2.53
N PRO A 15 -2.09 16.67 -1.81
CA PRO A 15 -2.43 15.70 -0.77
C PRO A 15 -3.33 16.35 0.28
N GLN A 16 -4.44 15.70 0.60
CA GLN A 16 -5.44 16.16 1.56
C GLN A 16 -5.68 15.08 2.61
N VAL A 17 -5.87 15.50 3.87
CA VAL A 17 -6.25 14.59 4.96
C VAL A 17 -7.76 14.36 4.89
N LEU A 18 -8.19 13.11 4.69
CA LEU A 18 -9.60 12.71 4.79
C LEU A 18 -10.05 12.55 6.24
N ASN A 19 -9.20 11.96 7.08
CA ASN A 19 -9.45 11.79 8.51
C ASN A 19 -8.14 11.70 9.29
N ILE A 20 -8.17 12.18 10.52
CA ILE A 20 -7.16 11.93 11.55
C ILE A 20 -7.70 10.82 12.44
N LEU A 21 -6.87 9.81 12.70
CA LEU A 21 -7.21 8.62 13.46
C LEU A 21 -6.29 8.53 14.68
N LEU A 22 -6.88 8.16 15.82
CA LEU A 22 -6.15 7.89 17.05
C LEU A 22 -6.38 6.42 17.42
N TYR A 23 -5.50 5.55 16.95
CA TYR A 23 -5.61 4.12 17.19
C TYR A 23 -5.27 3.79 18.65
N ALA A 24 -6.23 3.17 19.34
CA ALA A 24 -6.19 2.92 20.78
C ALA A 24 -5.85 1.47 21.16
N GLY A 25 -5.67 0.57 20.19
CA GLY A 25 -5.61 -0.86 20.44
C GLY A 25 -6.99 -1.49 20.56
N THR A 26 -7.15 -2.44 21.50
CA THR A 26 -8.39 -3.16 21.73
C THR A 26 -9.38 -2.34 22.55
N GLU A 27 -10.63 -2.33 22.13
CA GLU A 27 -11.73 -1.67 22.82
C GLU A 27 -11.84 -2.11 24.29
N GLY A 28 -12.08 -1.15 25.18
CA GLY A 28 -12.18 -1.39 26.62
C GLY A 28 -10.87 -1.77 27.34
N LYS A 29 -9.72 -1.84 26.63
CA LYS A 29 -8.44 -2.28 27.20
C LYS A 29 -7.34 -1.22 27.07
N PRO A 30 -7.26 -0.24 27.99
CA PRO A 30 -6.26 0.85 27.92
C PRO A 30 -4.79 0.39 27.88
N HIS A 31 -4.47 -0.77 28.47
CA HIS A 31 -3.12 -1.34 28.45
C HIS A 31 -2.69 -1.81 27.04
N THR A 32 -3.64 -1.99 26.11
CA THR A 32 -3.35 -2.36 24.71
C THR A 32 -2.98 -1.17 23.82
N ARG A 33 -3.07 0.06 24.35
CA ARG A 33 -2.73 1.29 23.65
C ARG A 33 -1.29 1.23 23.11
N PRO A 34 -1.05 1.68 21.86
CA PRO A 34 0.24 1.56 21.18
C PRO A 34 1.46 1.96 22.02
N ALA A 35 1.45 3.16 22.62
CA ALA A 35 2.62 3.62 23.36
C ALA A 35 2.86 2.86 24.66
N ARG A 36 1.81 2.30 25.28
CA ARG A 36 1.94 1.50 26.52
C ARG A 36 2.55 0.13 26.29
N ARG A 37 2.49 -0.37 25.05
CA ARG A 37 3.08 -1.65 24.65
C ARG A 37 4.35 -1.47 23.81
N TYR A 38 4.94 -0.27 23.82
CA TYR A 38 6.15 0.05 23.07
C TYR A 38 6.01 -0.12 21.55
N LEU A 39 4.79 0.01 21.02
CA LEU A 39 4.55 0.02 19.57
C LEU A 39 4.98 1.35 18.93
N SER A 40 4.75 2.46 19.65
CA SER A 40 5.08 3.82 19.22
C SER A 40 5.57 4.64 20.41
N TYR A 41 6.17 5.80 20.13
CA TYR A 41 6.36 6.80 21.17
C TYR A 41 5.02 7.37 21.66
N PRO A 42 4.92 7.80 22.92
CA PRO A 42 3.79 8.60 23.39
C PRO A 42 3.71 9.96 22.67
N ASN A 43 2.50 10.46 22.50
CA ASN A 43 2.26 11.83 22.03
C ASN A 43 2.63 12.81 23.15
N CYS A 44 3.68 13.58 22.95
CA CYS A 44 4.16 14.59 23.90
C CYS A 44 3.55 15.98 23.62
N GLY A 45 3.56 16.87 24.62
CA GLY A 45 3.14 18.26 24.45
C GLY A 45 1.65 18.48 24.20
N LEU A 46 0.82 17.47 24.49
CA LEU A 46 -0.63 17.60 24.38
C LEU A 46 -1.16 18.57 25.45
N PRO A 47 -2.07 19.49 25.09
CA PRO A 47 -2.81 20.26 26.09
C PRO A 47 -3.53 19.34 27.08
N HIS A 48 -3.77 19.80 28.30
CA HIS A 48 -4.37 18.99 29.36
C HIS A 48 -5.68 18.30 28.94
N SER A 49 -6.52 19.00 28.16
CA SER A 49 -7.78 18.47 27.61
C SER A 49 -7.60 17.27 26.66
N PHE A 50 -6.42 17.11 26.07
CA PHE A 50 -6.08 16.04 25.12
C PHE A 50 -5.19 14.96 25.72
N GLY A 51 -4.85 15.03 27.02
CA GLY A 51 -3.98 14.05 27.68
C GLY A 51 -4.47 12.60 27.57
N ARG A 52 -5.78 12.39 27.44
CA ARG A 52 -6.35 11.04 27.19
C ARG A 52 -5.81 10.35 25.92
N TYR A 53 -5.25 11.12 24.99
CA TYR A 53 -4.68 10.63 23.73
C TYR A 53 -3.17 10.39 23.77
N GLU A 54 -2.50 10.62 24.90
CA GLU A 54 -1.05 10.47 25.07
C GLU A 54 -0.53 9.14 24.52
N HIS A 55 -1.23 8.04 24.77
CA HIS A 55 -0.76 6.70 24.35
C HIS A 55 -1.39 6.17 23.06
N HIS A 56 -2.13 6.98 22.32
CA HIS A 56 -2.74 6.57 21.06
C HIS A 56 -1.76 6.73 19.89
N LEU A 57 -1.88 5.88 18.87
CA LEU A 57 -1.11 6.04 17.64
C LEU A 57 -1.87 6.95 16.68
N MET A 58 -1.31 8.13 16.38
CA MET A 58 -1.87 9.04 15.38
C MET A 58 -1.60 8.51 13.97
N MET A 59 -2.63 8.46 13.14
CA MET A 59 -2.53 8.10 11.73
C MET A 59 -3.42 9.03 10.90
N ASN A 60 -3.01 9.36 9.69
CA ASN A 60 -3.81 10.19 8.79
C ASN A 60 -4.19 9.37 7.56
N LEU A 61 -5.48 9.29 7.29
CA LEU A 61 -5.97 8.79 6.01
C LEU A 61 -5.88 9.93 5.00
N MET A 62 -5.09 9.73 3.96
CA MET A 62 -4.76 10.72 2.95
C MET A 62 -5.47 10.39 1.64
N ILE A 63 -5.73 11.42 0.85
CA ILE A 63 -6.17 11.32 -0.54
C ILE A 63 -5.47 12.36 -1.40
N CYS A 64 -5.23 12.04 -2.66
CA CYS A 64 -4.82 13.01 -3.66
C CYS A 64 -5.50 12.71 -5.00
N LYS A 65 -6.07 13.76 -5.61
CA LYS A 65 -6.50 13.75 -7.01
C LYS A 65 -5.30 14.18 -7.86
N THR A 66 -4.77 13.30 -8.69
CA THR A 66 -3.63 13.58 -9.59
C THR A 66 -3.85 12.88 -10.94
N SER A 67 -2.85 12.86 -11.82
CA SER A 67 -2.93 12.17 -13.10
C SER A 67 -2.03 10.94 -13.16
N TRP A 68 -2.35 10.00 -14.04
CA TRP A 68 -1.51 8.83 -14.32
C TRP A 68 -0.08 9.22 -14.75
N PHE A 69 0.13 10.41 -15.32
CA PHE A 69 1.47 10.92 -15.62
C PHE A 69 2.37 11.04 -14.37
N SER A 70 1.78 11.19 -13.17
CA SER A 70 2.50 11.19 -11.89
C SER A 70 3.14 9.83 -11.54
N MET A 71 2.80 8.77 -12.27
CA MET A 71 3.44 7.46 -12.14
C MET A 71 4.72 7.35 -12.99
N LEU A 72 5.01 8.33 -13.85
CA LEU A 72 6.19 8.28 -14.70
C LEU A 72 7.46 8.52 -13.88
N PRO A 73 8.54 7.75 -14.11
CA PRO A 73 9.79 7.92 -13.37
C PRO A 73 10.46 9.28 -13.59
N ASP A 74 10.37 9.81 -14.82
CA ASP A 74 10.86 11.13 -15.17
C ASP A 74 9.75 12.17 -15.01
N ARG A 75 9.91 13.04 -14.00
CA ARG A 75 8.96 14.10 -13.67
C ARG A 75 8.83 15.14 -14.76
N ILE A 76 9.95 15.53 -15.36
CA ILE A 76 9.96 16.60 -16.38
C ILE A 76 9.23 16.10 -17.62
N CYS A 77 9.48 14.84 -18.00
CA CYS A 77 8.76 14.20 -19.10
C CYS A 77 7.27 14.05 -18.76
N GLY A 78 6.94 13.59 -17.55
CA GLY A 78 5.56 13.41 -17.10
C GLY A 78 4.75 14.70 -17.13
N GLU A 79 5.30 15.80 -16.63
CA GLU A 79 4.64 17.12 -16.67
C GLU A 79 4.45 17.65 -18.09
N LYS A 80 5.40 17.38 -19.00
CA LYS A 80 5.26 17.74 -20.41
C LYS A 80 4.15 16.94 -21.08
N LEU A 81 4.12 15.62 -20.86
CA LEU A 81 3.09 14.74 -21.40
C LEU A 81 1.71 15.10 -20.86
N GLU A 82 1.61 15.40 -19.57
CA GLU A 82 0.38 15.87 -18.95
C GLU A 82 -0.12 17.18 -19.58
N LYS A 83 0.76 18.13 -19.88
CA LYS A 83 0.38 19.37 -20.55
C LYS A 83 -0.07 19.16 -22.00
N MET A 84 0.49 18.17 -22.70
CA MET A 84 0.19 17.90 -24.12
C MET A 84 -1.01 16.98 -24.32
N HIS A 85 -1.21 16.01 -23.42
CA HIS A 85 -2.16 14.91 -23.58
C HIS A 85 -3.06 14.69 -22.36
N GLY A 86 -2.99 15.57 -21.35
CA GLY A 86 -3.81 15.45 -20.16
C GLY A 86 -5.29 15.63 -20.46
N THR A 87 -6.05 14.58 -20.23
CA THR A 87 -7.51 14.59 -20.25
C THR A 87 -8.07 14.24 -18.87
N PRO A 88 -9.34 14.60 -18.57
CA PRO A 88 -9.99 14.21 -17.31
C PRO A 88 -9.94 12.71 -17.03
N GLU A 89 -9.99 11.87 -18.07
CA GLU A 89 -9.95 10.41 -18.00
C GLU A 89 -8.58 9.90 -17.50
N ASN A 90 -7.51 10.68 -17.65
CA ASN A 90 -6.21 10.36 -17.05
C ASN A 90 -6.16 10.61 -15.53
N THR A 91 -7.21 11.17 -14.93
CA THR A 91 -7.27 11.43 -13.49
C THR A 91 -7.25 10.11 -12.71
N ILE A 92 -6.45 10.08 -11.67
CA ILE A 92 -6.44 9.03 -10.65
C ILE A 92 -6.65 9.64 -9.26
N TYR A 93 -7.26 8.83 -8.39
CA TYR A 93 -7.44 9.14 -6.98
C TYR A 93 -6.62 8.15 -6.18
N VAL A 94 -5.63 8.67 -5.46
CA VAL A 94 -4.70 7.87 -4.66
C VAL A 94 -5.07 8.05 -3.20
N ILE A 95 -5.36 6.95 -2.51
CA ILE A 95 -5.77 6.94 -1.10
C ILE A 95 -4.79 6.06 -0.33
N TRP A 96 -4.21 6.58 0.74
CA TRP A 96 -3.25 5.84 1.55
C TRP A 96 -3.37 6.22 3.01
N LEU A 97 -2.83 5.36 3.88
CA LEU A 97 -2.72 5.64 5.29
C LEU A 97 -1.27 5.98 5.64
N MET A 98 -1.07 7.11 6.31
CA MET A 98 0.23 7.49 6.85
C MET A 98 0.22 7.46 8.38
N GLY A 99 1.35 7.12 8.99
CA GLY A 99 1.55 7.03 10.43
C GLY A 99 3.03 7.25 10.79
N PRO A 100 3.37 7.42 12.09
CA PRO A 100 4.77 7.43 12.51
C PRO A 100 5.37 6.03 12.36
N GLU A 101 6.70 5.97 12.39
CA GLU A 101 7.40 4.70 12.49
C GLU A 101 7.06 3.98 13.80
N THR A 102 6.89 2.67 13.71
CA THR A 102 6.43 1.81 14.80
C THR A 102 7.35 0.60 14.91
N SER A 103 7.44 0.02 16.10
CA SER A 103 8.30 -1.15 16.35
C SER A 103 7.79 -2.44 15.68
N SER A 104 6.51 -2.47 15.30
CA SER A 104 5.89 -3.52 14.49
C SER A 104 5.14 -2.87 13.33
N ARG A 105 5.15 -3.49 12.15
CA ARG A 105 4.51 -2.90 10.97
C ARG A 105 3.00 -2.81 11.16
N MET A 106 2.44 -1.66 10.80
CA MET A 106 1.00 -1.45 10.74
C MET A 106 0.51 -1.64 9.31
N PHE A 107 -0.42 -2.56 9.12
CA PHE A 107 -1.13 -2.79 7.88
C PHE A 107 -2.54 -2.22 7.96
N TYR A 108 -3.09 -1.92 6.80
CA TYR A 108 -4.47 -1.50 6.69
C TYR A 108 -5.16 -2.22 5.55
N THR A 109 -6.43 -2.54 5.77
CA THR A 109 -7.36 -2.94 4.72
C THR A 109 -8.23 -1.74 4.40
N LEU A 110 -8.17 -1.27 3.15
CA LEU A 110 -8.95 -0.13 2.67
C LEU A 110 -9.87 -0.60 1.55
N THR A 111 -11.17 -0.38 1.74
CA THR A 111 -12.18 -0.73 0.74
C THR A 111 -13.01 0.49 0.39
N ALA A 112 -13.08 0.81 -0.90
CA ALA A 112 -14.04 1.74 -1.46
C ALA A 112 -15.24 0.96 -1.99
N TYR A 113 -16.44 1.43 -1.68
CA TYR A 113 -17.70 0.82 -2.12
C TYR A 113 -18.52 1.84 -2.90
N ASP A 114 -19.35 1.30 -3.78
CA ASP A 114 -20.45 2.05 -4.37
C ASP A 114 -21.53 2.39 -3.32
N ARG A 115 -22.56 3.09 -3.77
CA ARG A 115 -23.69 3.49 -2.91
C ARG A 115 -24.42 2.30 -2.29
N TYR A 116 -24.52 1.18 -3.00
CA TYR A 116 -25.34 0.02 -2.60
C TYR A 116 -24.53 -1.11 -1.95
N TYR A 117 -23.22 -0.93 -1.77
CA TYR A 117 -22.27 -1.97 -1.37
C TYR A 117 -22.28 -3.19 -2.31
N ILE A 118 -22.57 -3.00 -3.60
CA ILE A 118 -22.57 -4.07 -4.61
C ILE A 118 -21.16 -4.19 -5.21
N GLN A 119 -20.64 -3.07 -5.72
CA GLN A 119 -19.30 -3.01 -6.28
C GLN A 119 -18.30 -2.46 -5.25
N SER A 120 -17.06 -2.98 -5.28
CA SER A 120 -16.00 -2.51 -4.40
C SER A 120 -14.61 -2.65 -4.98
N ARG A 121 -13.70 -1.80 -4.50
CA ARG A 121 -12.26 -1.89 -4.72
C ARG A 121 -11.55 -1.93 -3.37
N SER A 122 -10.78 -2.99 -3.13
CA SER A 122 -10.11 -3.23 -1.85
C SER A 122 -8.62 -3.50 -2.00
N VAL A 123 -7.83 -3.03 -1.04
CA VAL A 123 -6.41 -3.34 -0.92
C VAL A 123 -6.02 -3.59 0.53
N ILE A 124 -4.99 -4.42 0.71
CA ILE A 124 -4.28 -4.58 1.99
C ILE A 124 -2.86 -4.05 1.80
N ARG A 125 -2.47 -3.03 2.55
CA ARG A 125 -1.20 -2.30 2.36
C ARG A 125 -0.54 -1.93 3.68
N LYS A 126 0.75 -1.61 3.63
CA LYS A 126 1.49 -1.11 4.78
C LYS A 126 1.20 0.38 4.96
N THR A 127 1.19 0.84 6.20
CA THR A 127 1.12 2.26 6.53
C THR A 127 2.40 2.97 6.10
N ARG A 128 2.25 4.11 5.41
CA ARG A 128 3.37 4.97 4.98
C ARG A 128 3.92 5.80 6.14
N ASN A 129 5.24 5.97 6.21
CA ASN A 129 5.87 6.74 7.28
C ASN A 129 5.70 8.26 7.06
N PHE A 130 5.44 9.02 8.12
CA PHE A 130 5.41 10.49 8.14
C PHE A 130 6.69 11.16 7.62
N PHE A 131 7.85 10.52 7.79
CA PHE A 131 9.13 11.06 7.31
C PHE A 131 9.31 10.96 5.79
N LEU A 132 8.50 10.16 5.11
CA LEU A 132 8.55 10.02 3.65
C LEU A 132 7.67 11.07 2.98
N SER A 133 7.94 11.37 1.70
CA SER A 133 7.11 12.31 0.97
C SER A 133 5.67 11.80 0.81
N GLN A 134 4.71 12.69 1.03
CA GLN A 134 3.29 12.43 0.86
C GLN A 134 2.77 12.91 -0.50
N GLN A 135 3.65 13.36 -1.39
CA GLN A 135 3.30 13.73 -2.76
C GLN A 135 3.28 12.47 -3.65
N PRO A 136 2.17 12.16 -4.35
CA PRO A 136 2.09 10.96 -5.18
C PRO A 136 3.21 10.83 -6.22
N LYS A 137 3.60 11.93 -6.86
CA LYS A 137 4.74 12.00 -7.80
C LYS A 137 6.07 11.51 -7.22
N ASP A 138 6.19 11.49 -5.90
CA ASP A 138 7.39 11.05 -5.21
C ASP A 138 7.38 9.55 -4.89
N PHE A 139 6.26 8.83 -4.98
CA PHE A 139 6.18 7.43 -4.54
C PHE A 139 5.40 6.48 -5.46
N LEU A 140 4.52 6.99 -6.33
CA LEU A 140 3.64 6.14 -7.16
C LEU A 140 4.39 5.19 -8.09
N ASN A 141 5.60 5.55 -8.54
CA ASN A 141 6.38 4.77 -9.50
C ASN A 141 7.16 3.60 -8.88
N HIS A 142 7.32 3.54 -7.56
CA HIS A 142 8.13 2.51 -6.90
C HIS A 142 7.50 1.88 -5.66
N GLU A 143 6.41 2.45 -5.16
CA GLU A 143 5.68 1.91 -4.02
C GLU A 143 4.30 1.42 -4.41
N ASN A 144 3.71 0.60 -3.55
CA ASN A 144 2.37 0.06 -3.72
C ASN A 144 1.46 0.32 -2.52
N ASP A 145 1.91 1.11 -1.53
CA ASP A 145 1.24 1.31 -0.22
C ASP A 145 0.00 2.24 -0.26
N TYR A 146 -0.79 2.13 -1.33
CA TYR A 146 -1.98 2.93 -1.59
C TYR A 146 -3.08 2.10 -2.29
N LEU A 147 -4.32 2.59 -2.17
CA LEU A 147 -5.43 2.29 -3.07
C LEU A 147 -5.42 3.33 -4.19
N MET A 148 -5.49 2.89 -5.44
CA MET A 148 -5.64 3.77 -6.59
C MET A 148 -6.99 3.48 -7.25
N LEU A 149 -7.75 4.53 -7.51
CA LEU A 149 -8.97 4.49 -8.32
C LEU A 149 -8.72 5.32 -9.59
N ARG A 150 -8.95 4.72 -10.76
CA ARG A 150 -9.00 5.46 -12.02
C ARG A 150 -10.25 6.32 -12.09
N HIS A 151 -10.26 7.30 -12.98
CA HIS A 151 -11.42 8.17 -13.19
C HIS A 151 -12.71 7.38 -13.37
N GLU A 152 -12.74 6.44 -14.32
CA GLU A 152 -13.89 5.57 -14.62
C GLU A 152 -14.38 4.82 -13.37
N GLU A 153 -13.49 4.13 -12.66
CA GLU A 153 -13.84 3.38 -11.45
C GLU A 153 -14.39 4.28 -10.35
N ALA A 154 -13.86 5.50 -10.24
CA ALA A 154 -14.32 6.45 -9.25
C ALA A 154 -15.72 6.99 -9.61
N MET A 155 -16.02 7.16 -10.91
CA MET A 155 -17.36 7.53 -11.38
C MET A 155 -18.35 6.38 -11.16
N ASP A 156 -17.96 5.14 -11.45
CA ASP A 156 -18.80 3.95 -11.24
C ASP A 156 -19.19 3.80 -9.76
N LEU A 157 -18.22 3.97 -8.85
CA LEU A 157 -18.47 3.93 -7.41
C LEU A 157 -19.35 5.09 -6.90
N MET A 158 -19.36 6.25 -7.59
CA MET A 158 -20.21 7.39 -7.23
C MET A 158 -21.64 7.25 -7.75
N ASN A 159 -21.81 6.73 -8.95
CA ASN A 159 -23.12 6.66 -9.60
C ASN A 159 -23.88 5.38 -9.23
N GLY A 160 -23.19 4.26 -9.00
CA GLY A 160 -23.84 2.96 -8.87
C GLY A 160 -24.44 2.48 -10.19
N GLU A 161 -24.47 1.17 -10.41
CA GLU A 161 -25.01 0.60 -11.65
C GLU A 161 -26.52 0.89 -11.78
N GLY A 162 -26.93 1.57 -12.86
CA GLY A 162 -28.35 1.80 -13.20
C GLY A 162 -29.03 3.03 -12.60
N ASP A 163 -28.30 3.95 -11.94
CA ASP A 163 -28.89 5.14 -11.29
C ASP A 163 -28.42 6.46 -11.93
N GLU A 164 -28.74 6.66 -13.22
CA GLU A 164 -28.45 7.93 -13.94
C GLU A 164 -29.18 9.15 -13.34
N LEU A 165 -30.27 8.90 -12.59
CA LEU A 165 -31.18 9.92 -12.06
C LEU A 165 -30.76 10.43 -10.66
N ASN A 166 -30.01 9.66 -9.86
CA ASN A 166 -29.56 10.08 -8.53
C ASN A 166 -28.03 9.98 -8.38
N GLN A 167 -27.31 10.74 -9.20
CA GLN A 167 -25.86 10.85 -9.08
C GLN A 167 -25.47 11.30 -7.66
N THR A 168 -24.84 10.40 -6.90
CA THR A 168 -24.28 10.76 -5.60
C THR A 168 -22.84 11.22 -5.76
N SER A 169 -22.52 12.41 -5.28
CA SER A 169 -21.16 12.95 -5.39
C SER A 169 -20.19 12.35 -4.36
N TYR A 170 -20.45 11.17 -3.78
CA TYR A 170 -19.64 10.62 -2.71
C TYR A 170 -19.32 9.13 -2.86
N ILE A 171 -18.13 8.75 -2.44
CA ILE A 171 -17.68 7.35 -2.32
C ILE A 171 -17.74 6.92 -0.87
N LYS A 172 -18.19 5.69 -0.61
CA LYS A 172 -18.14 5.06 0.72
C LYS A 172 -16.81 4.35 0.92
N LEU A 173 -16.20 4.55 2.08
CA LEU A 173 -14.90 4.01 2.43
C LEU A 173 -14.95 3.27 3.76
N GLU A 174 -14.36 2.09 3.80
CA GLU A 174 -14.08 1.34 5.01
C GLU A 174 -12.58 1.13 5.20
N LEU A 175 -12.13 1.36 6.42
CA LEU A 175 -10.74 1.16 6.82
C LEU A 175 -10.69 0.25 8.06
N PHE A 176 -9.90 -0.81 7.96
CA PHE A 176 -9.50 -1.68 9.05
C PHE A 176 -7.99 -1.57 9.26
N LEU A 177 -7.56 -1.59 10.53
CA LEU A 177 -6.15 -1.52 10.92
C LEU A 177 -5.74 -2.86 11.53
N HIS A 178 -4.55 -3.31 11.16
CA HIS A 178 -3.97 -4.55 11.61
C HIS A 178 -2.53 -4.30 12.04
N GLU A 179 -2.18 -4.71 13.26
CA GLU A 179 -0.78 -4.82 13.66
C GLU A 179 -0.22 -6.12 13.07
N GLU A 180 1.02 -6.11 12.57
CA GLU A 180 1.67 -7.34 12.14
C GLU A 180 1.67 -8.36 13.28
N PRO A 181 1.16 -9.59 13.05
CA PRO A 181 1.15 -10.61 14.09
C PRO A 181 2.59 -10.93 14.46
N LYS A 182 2.88 -10.92 15.77
CA LYS A 182 4.16 -11.43 16.27
C LYS A 182 4.20 -12.92 15.95
N LEU A 183 5.04 -13.32 15.01
CA LEU A 183 5.36 -14.73 14.80
C LEU A 183 5.98 -15.22 16.12
N VAL A 184 5.25 -16.06 16.83
CA VAL A 184 5.82 -16.82 17.94
C VAL A 184 6.82 -17.77 17.29
N SER A 185 8.11 -17.42 17.35
CA SER A 185 9.17 -18.38 17.06
C SER A 185 9.09 -19.45 18.13
N PHE A 186 8.46 -20.58 17.81
CA PHE A 186 8.65 -21.77 18.63
C PHE A 186 10.15 -22.07 18.62
N PRO A 187 10.80 -22.24 19.78
CA PRO A 187 12.18 -22.67 19.80
C PRO A 187 12.26 -23.99 19.03
N THR A 188 13.06 -24.00 17.97
CA THR A 188 13.27 -25.12 17.05
C THR A 188 13.83 -26.38 17.74
N HIS A 189 14.02 -26.35 19.05
CA HIS A 189 14.54 -27.43 19.88
C HIS A 189 13.51 -28.49 20.32
N LEU A 190 12.23 -28.34 20.01
CA LEU A 190 11.20 -29.34 20.33
C LEU A 190 10.83 -30.28 19.19
N PHE A 191 11.45 -30.13 18.02
CA PHE A 191 11.32 -31.11 16.94
C PHE A 191 12.56 -32.02 16.95
N PRO A 192 12.41 -33.34 17.12
CA PRO A 192 13.53 -34.25 16.95
C PRO A 192 14.09 -34.05 15.55
N THR A 193 15.42 -33.92 15.46
CA THR A 193 16.17 -33.82 14.22
C THR A 193 15.64 -34.89 13.25
N PRO A 194 15.10 -34.52 12.08
CA PRO A 194 14.69 -35.52 11.12
C PRO A 194 15.95 -36.28 10.70
N MET A 195 15.99 -37.59 10.97
CA MET A 195 16.97 -38.46 10.36
C MET A 195 16.85 -38.29 8.86
N MET A 196 17.86 -37.69 8.23
CA MET A 196 17.97 -37.63 6.79
C MET A 196 18.04 -39.06 6.25
N SER A 197 16.98 -39.48 5.57
CA SER A 197 17.05 -40.44 4.49
C SER A 197 16.94 -39.63 3.21
N ASP A 198 18.07 -39.44 2.52
CA ASP A 198 18.17 -38.78 1.23
C ASP A 198 17.34 -39.52 0.18
N THR A 199 16.06 -39.16 0.04
CA THR A 199 15.29 -39.41 -1.19
C THR A 199 14.14 -38.42 -1.30
N ILE A 200 14.39 -37.26 -1.90
CA ILE A 200 13.32 -36.35 -2.32
C ILE A 200 12.60 -37.00 -3.51
N ARG A 201 11.43 -37.59 -3.27
CA ARG A 201 10.47 -37.93 -4.33
C ARG A 201 9.72 -36.66 -4.73
N ILE A 202 10.08 -36.10 -5.87
CA ILE A 202 9.34 -34.99 -6.50
C ILE A 202 8.13 -35.60 -7.23
N PHE A 203 6.92 -35.24 -6.81
CA PHE A 203 5.70 -35.51 -7.57
C PHE A 203 5.49 -34.41 -8.62
N PRO A 204 5.25 -34.74 -9.90
CA PRO A 204 4.99 -33.73 -10.92
C PRO A 204 3.53 -33.28 -10.83
N LEU A 205 3.29 -32.03 -10.43
CA LEU A 205 2.03 -31.35 -10.72
C LEU A 205 2.08 -30.86 -12.17
N SER A 206 1.28 -31.53 -13.00
CA SER A 206 0.99 -31.19 -14.39
C SER A 206 0.40 -29.78 -14.49
N PHE A 207 1.11 -28.87 -15.16
CA PHE A 207 0.48 -27.73 -15.85
C PHE A 207 0.84 -27.80 -17.33
N LYS A 208 -0.20 -27.94 -18.16
CA LYS A 208 -0.11 -27.88 -19.61
C LYS A 208 0.48 -26.54 -20.04
N ALA A 209 1.41 -26.62 -20.99
CA ALA A 209 2.19 -25.54 -21.55
C ALA A 209 1.35 -24.49 -22.29
N ILE A 210 1.66 -23.22 -22.06
CA ILE A 210 1.58 -22.18 -23.10
C ILE A 210 3.02 -21.97 -23.57
N ASN A 211 3.26 -22.17 -24.86
CA ASN A 211 4.57 -22.11 -25.49
C ASN A 211 5.14 -20.69 -25.42
N VAL A 212 6.16 -20.48 -24.59
CA VAL A 212 7.13 -19.39 -24.76
C VAL A 212 8.52 -20.03 -24.78
N LEU A 213 9.23 -19.84 -25.89
CA LEU A 213 10.61 -20.33 -26.07
C LEU A 213 11.55 -19.71 -25.01
N PRO A 214 12.33 -20.51 -24.26
CA PRO A 214 13.33 -19.97 -23.35
C PRO A 214 14.58 -19.49 -24.11
N PRO A 215 15.30 -18.47 -23.60
CA PRO A 215 16.57 -18.01 -24.18
C PRO A 215 17.64 -19.10 -24.05
N LYS A 216 18.44 -19.26 -25.12
CA LYS A 216 19.49 -20.29 -25.25
C LYS A 216 20.40 -20.34 -24.02
N MET A 217 20.48 -21.52 -23.37
CA MET A 217 21.38 -21.76 -22.24
C MET A 217 22.85 -21.58 -22.64
N MET A 218 23.59 -20.78 -21.87
CA MET A 218 25.06 -20.69 -21.96
C MET A 218 25.70 -22.03 -21.60
N THR A 219 26.57 -22.56 -22.47
CA THR A 219 27.37 -23.75 -22.17
C THR A 219 28.47 -23.44 -21.15
N LYS A 220 28.92 -24.48 -20.43
CA LYS A 220 29.98 -24.43 -19.41
C LYS A 220 31.30 -23.81 -19.92
N GLN A 221 31.54 -23.87 -21.24
CA GLN A 221 32.68 -23.21 -21.91
C GLN A 221 32.52 -21.67 -21.97
N ASN A 222 31.30 -21.15 -22.20
CA ASN A 222 31.04 -19.72 -22.25
C ASN A 222 31.21 -19.08 -20.86
N TRP A 223 30.83 -19.81 -19.81
CA TRP A 223 31.03 -19.38 -18.42
C TRP A 223 32.53 -19.25 -18.05
N LYS A 224 33.37 -20.21 -18.46
CA LYS A 224 34.83 -20.13 -18.23
C LYS A 224 35.52 -18.99 -19.00
N ARG A 225 34.99 -18.59 -20.16
CA ARG A 225 35.49 -17.44 -20.93
C ARG A 225 35.15 -16.10 -20.27
N ALA A 226 33.93 -15.97 -19.72
CA ALA A 226 33.49 -14.77 -19.01
C ALA A 226 34.32 -14.48 -17.75
N ILE A 227 34.69 -15.51 -16.98
CA ILE A 227 35.54 -15.36 -15.78
C ILE A 227 36.97 -14.92 -16.14
N ARG A 228 37.52 -15.39 -17.27
CA ARG A 228 38.87 -15.00 -17.71
C ARG A 228 38.96 -13.53 -18.13
N MET A 229 37.88 -12.94 -18.63
CA MET A 229 37.85 -11.52 -19.01
C MET A 229 37.67 -10.56 -17.82
N SER A 230 37.22 -11.06 -16.66
CA SER A 230 37.04 -10.25 -15.44
C SER A 230 38.31 -10.09 -14.59
N ARG A 231 39.42 -10.78 -14.92
CA ARG A 231 40.69 -10.70 -14.16
C ARG A 231 41.78 -9.84 -14.80
N LYS A 232 41.48 -9.13 -15.89
CA LYS A 232 42.30 -8.02 -16.38
C LYS A 232 41.49 -6.74 -16.23
N GLY A 233 41.71 -6.02 -15.13
CA GLY A 233 41.22 -4.65 -15.00
C GLY A 233 41.89 -3.73 -16.02
N PRO A 234 41.27 -2.58 -16.34
CA PRO A 234 41.90 -1.57 -17.18
C PRO A 234 43.11 -0.97 -16.46
N VAL A 235 44.18 -0.72 -17.22
CA VAL A 235 45.28 0.19 -16.87
C VAL A 235 44.75 1.63 -16.92
#